data_AF-F8AZH2-F1
#
_entry.id   AF-F8AZH2-F1
#
_cell.length_a   1.000
_cell.length_b   1.000
_cell.length_c   1.000
_cell.angle_alpha   90.00
_cell.angle_beta   90.00
_cell.angle_gamma   90.00
#
_symmetry.space_group_name_H-M   'P 1'
#
loop_
_entity.id
_entity.type
_entity.pdbx_description
1 polymer ?
#
loop_
_entity_poly.entity_id
_entity_poly.type
_entity_poly.pdbx_seq_one_letter_code
_entity_poly.pdbx_strand_id
1 'polypeptide(L)'
;MTRTITLRLSDEAYEAVRRYAEAEHTSMNAWVEGVLDAEDMRRRCAAHGAWVQANPAVARAALAFGEANQRALATAGLPNLAGTTE
;
A
#
# COMPACT_ATOMS: atom_id res chain seq x y z
N MET A 1 -1.19 -10.35 17.54
CA MET A 1 -2.06 -9.90 18.65
C MET A 1 -3.08 -8.94 18.08
N THR A 2 -4.37 -9.20 18.29
CA THR A 2 -5.44 -8.31 17.83
C THR A 2 -5.89 -7.44 18.99
N ARG A 3 -6.05 -6.13 18.76
CA ARG A 3 -6.59 -5.19 19.74
C ARG A 3 -7.98 -4.76 19.28
N THR A 4 -8.96 -4.88 20.16
CA THR A 4 -10.31 -4.35 19.91
C THR A 4 -10.33 -2.86 20.19
N ILE A 5 -10.83 -2.07 19.24
CA ILE A 5 -10.99 -0.62 19.35
C ILE A 5 -12.48 -0.30 19.12
N THR A 6 -13.07 0.48 20.01
CA THR A 6 -14.44 0.97 19.84
C THR A 6 -14.40 2.30 19.09
N LEU A 7 -15.01 2.34 17.90
CA LEU A 7 -15.19 3.57 17.13
C LEU A 7 -16.63 4.06 17.30
N ARG A 8 -16.78 5.31 17.74
CA ARG A 8 -18.09 5.97 17.78
C ARG A 8 -18.29 6.74 16.49
N LEU A 9 -19.37 6.43 15.78
CA LEU A 9 -19.75 7.08 14.52
C LEU A 9 -20.87 8.09 14.76
N SER A 10 -20.98 9.08 13.88
CA SER A 10 -22.22 9.82 13.72
C SER A 10 -23.27 8.91 13.08
N ASP A 11 -24.56 9.25 13.22
CA ASP A 11 -25.65 8.45 12.64
C ASP A 11 -25.49 8.31 11.11
N GLU A 12 -25.09 9.40 10.43
CA GLU A 12 -24.84 9.37 8.98
C GLU A 12 -23.71 8.42 8.59
N ALA A 13 -22.59 8.46 9.33
CA ALA A 13 -21.45 7.57 9.06
C ALA A 13 -21.80 6.11 9.37
N TYR A 14 -22.59 5.86 10.42
CA TYR A 14 -23.07 4.53 10.75
C TYR A 14 -23.94 3.94 9.63
N GLU A 15 -24.92 4.71 9.14
CA GLU A 15 -25.79 4.27 8.04
C GLU A 15 -25.02 4.06 6.74
N ALA A 16 -24.02 4.89 6.46
CA ALA A 16 -23.12 4.69 5.32
C ALA A 16 -22.37 3.36 5.43
N VAL A 17 -21.72 3.09 6.58
CA VAL A 17 -21.01 1.83 6.83
C VAL A 17 -21.96 0.64 6.68
N ARG A 18 -23.16 0.71 7.26
CA ARG A 18 -24.16 -0.35 7.16
C ARG A 18 -24.51 -0.65 5.71
N ARG A 19 -24.85 0.38 4.93
CA ARG A 19 -25.23 0.24 3.52
C ARG A 19 -24.11 -0.34 2.66
N TYR A 20 -22.87 0.09 2.86
CA TYR A 20 -21.74 -0.43 2.07
C TYR A 20 -21.33 -1.85 2.48
N ALA A 21 -21.33 -2.15 3.78
CA ALA A 21 -21.10 -3.50 4.27
C ALA A 21 -22.15 -4.48 3.73
N GLU A 22 -23.43 -4.09 3.73
CA GLU A 22 -24.52 -4.86 3.12
C GLU A 22 -24.31 -5.08 1.61
N ALA A 23 -23.94 -4.03 0.88
CA ALA A 23 -23.70 -4.09 -0.57
C ALA A 23 -22.51 -5.00 -0.94
N GLU A 24 -21.50 -5.07 -0.08
CA GLU A 24 -20.31 -5.90 -0.26
C GLU A 24 -20.45 -7.29 0.40
N HIS A 25 -21.59 -7.59 1.01
CA HIS A 25 -21.84 -8.83 1.76
C HIS A 25 -20.78 -9.11 2.85
N THR A 26 -20.32 -8.05 3.53
CA THR A 26 -19.37 -8.13 4.64
C THR A 26 -20.01 -7.65 5.95
N SER A 27 -19.34 -7.92 7.08
CA SER A 27 -19.76 -7.30 8.34
C SER A 27 -19.32 -5.83 8.37
N MET A 28 -20.03 -4.99 9.12
CA MET A 28 -19.66 -3.58 9.29
C MET A 28 -18.22 -3.41 9.81
N ASN A 29 -17.77 -4.30 10.69
CA ASN A 29 -16.39 -4.27 11.19
C ASN A 29 -15.38 -4.58 10.09
N ALA A 30 -15.61 -5.63 9.31
CA ALA A 30 -14.71 -6.00 8.20
C ALA A 30 -14.65 -4.90 7.14
N TRP A 31 -15.79 -4.26 6.85
CA TRP A 31 -15.84 -3.13 5.92
C TRP A 31 -15.05 -1.93 6.44
N VAL A 32 -15.23 -1.55 7.71
CA VAL A 32 -14.46 -0.46 8.34
C VAL A 32 -12.97 -0.78 8.37
N GLU A 33 -12.58 -2.02 8.70
CA GLU A 33 -11.18 -2.47 8.68
C GLU A 33 -10.58 -2.30 7.28
N GLY A 34 -11.30 -2.73 6.22
CA GLY A 34 -10.84 -2.54 4.84
C GLY A 34 -10.63 -1.07 4.45
N VAL A 35 -11.53 -0.17 4.87
CA VAL A 35 -11.38 1.27 4.63
C VAL A 35 -10.19 1.84 5.39
N LEU A 36 -10.01 1.45 6.65
CA LEU A 36 -8.88 1.90 7.47
C LEU A 36 -7.55 1.41 6.91
N ASP A 37 -7.48 0.17 6.44
CA ASP A 37 -6.28 -0.39 5.82
C ASP A 37 -5.92 0.34 4.52
N ALA A 38 -6.92 0.64 3.68
CA ALA A 38 -6.71 1.41 2.45
C ALA A 38 -6.19 2.83 2.75
N GLU A 39 -6.76 3.50 3.74
CA GLU A 39 -6.35 4.85 4.14
C GLU A 39 -4.97 4.88 4.81
N ASP A 40 -4.65 3.89 5.65
CA ASP A 40 -3.32 3.71 6.23
C ASP A 40 -2.27 3.49 5.13
N MET A 41 -2.54 2.62 4.16
CA MET A 41 -1.67 2.40 3.02
C MET A 41 -1.45 3.69 2.22
N ARG A 42 -2.52 4.43 1.91
CA ARG A 42 -2.45 5.71 1.20
C ARG A 42 -1.54 6.71 1.92
N ARG A 43 -1.68 6.83 3.25
CA ARG A 43 -0.84 7.72 4.08
C ARG A 43 0.62 7.28 4.10
N ARG A 44 0.89 5.97 4.21
CA ARG A 44 2.25 5.43 4.18
C ARG A 44 2.92 5.67 2.82
N CYS A 45 2.21 5.46 1.71
CA CYS A 45 2.72 5.77 0.37
C CYS A 45 3.04 7.25 0.22
N ALA A 46 2.16 8.15 0.68
CA ALA A 46 2.41 9.59 0.63
C ALA A 46 3.63 9.99 1.48
N ALA A 47 3.75 9.47 2.70
CA ALA A 47 4.90 9.71 3.56
C ALA A 47 6.21 9.16 2.96
N HIS A 48 6.16 7.97 2.36
CA HIS A 48 7.29 7.39 1.66
C HIS A 48 7.72 8.26 0.47
N GLY A 49 6.76 8.72 -0.35
CA GLY A 49 7.05 9.62 -1.47
C GLY A 49 7.70 10.92 -1.01
N ALA A 50 7.17 11.55 0.04
CA ALA A 50 7.77 12.75 0.64
C ALA A 50 9.20 12.48 1.16
N TRP A 51 9.40 11.35 1.82
CA TRP A 51 10.73 10.94 2.30
C TRP A 51 11.71 10.72 1.15
N VAL A 52 11.30 10.05 0.06
CA VAL A 52 12.12 9.83 -1.14
C VAL A 52 12.55 11.16 -1.76
N GLN A 53 11.63 12.12 -1.87
CA GLN A 53 11.92 13.47 -2.37
C GLN A 53 12.91 14.22 -1.47
N ALA A 54 12.79 14.08 -0.15
CA ALA A 54 13.70 14.67 0.81
C ALA A 54 15.09 13.99 0.86
N ASN A 55 15.20 12.75 0.37
CA ASN A 55 16.42 11.93 0.44
C ASN A 55 16.89 11.43 -0.94
N PRO A 56 17.18 12.33 -1.89
CA PRO A 56 17.42 11.96 -3.29
C PRO A 56 18.68 11.10 -3.48
N ALA A 57 19.68 11.22 -2.59
CA ALA A 57 20.86 10.38 -2.64
C ALA A 57 20.54 8.90 -2.36
N VAL A 58 19.67 8.63 -1.37
CA VAL A 58 19.25 7.28 -1.03
C VAL A 58 18.40 6.68 -2.14
N ALA A 59 17.49 7.47 -2.71
CA ALA A 59 16.68 7.06 -3.85
C ALA A 59 17.55 6.66 -5.06
N ARG A 60 18.54 7.48 -5.42
CA ARG A 60 19.48 7.16 -6.51
C ARG A 60 20.29 5.90 -6.23
N ALA A 61 20.78 5.72 -5.00
CA ALA A 61 21.53 4.53 -4.62
C ALA A 61 20.68 3.26 -4.74
N ALA A 62 19.41 3.30 -4.30
CA ALA A 62 18.48 2.18 -4.42
C ALA A 62 18.17 1.83 -5.88
N LEU A 63 17.96 2.83 -6.75
CA LEU A 63 17.74 2.62 -8.18
C LEU A 63 18.97 2.00 -8.85
N ALA A 64 20.17 2.56 -8.60
CA ALA A 64 21.42 2.04 -9.15
C ALA A 64 21.68 0.59 -8.71
N PHE A 65 21.36 0.26 -7.46
CA PHE A 65 21.42 -1.11 -6.95
C PHE A 65 20.45 -2.04 -7.68
N GLY A 66 19.20 -1.60 -7.89
CA GLY A 66 18.20 -2.35 -8.65
C GLY A 66 18.68 -2.65 -10.08
N GLU A 67 19.18 -1.65 -10.79
CA GLU A 67 19.73 -1.82 -12.14
C GLU A 67 20.93 -2.77 -12.17
N ALA A 68 21.83 -2.66 -11.19
CA ALA A 68 22.99 -3.55 -11.08
C ALA A 68 22.56 -5.01 -10.87
N ASN A 69 21.54 -5.25 -10.05
CA ASN A 69 20.97 -6.58 -9.85
C ASN A 69 20.35 -7.13 -11.14
N GLN A 70 19.62 -6.30 -11.90
CA GLN A 70 19.05 -6.73 -13.18
C GLN A 70 20.14 -7.12 -14.20
N ARG A 71 21.25 -6.37 -14.25
CA ARG A 71 22.41 -6.73 -15.06
C ARG A 71 23.05 -8.04 -14.60
N ALA A 72 23.21 -8.23 -13.29
CA ALA A 72 23.79 -9.45 -12.74
C ALA A 72 22.93 -10.70 -13.07
N LEU A 73 21.61 -10.59 -12.95
CA LEU A 73 20.68 -11.65 -13.36
C LEU A 73 20.82 -11.98 -14.85
N ALA A 74 20.92 -10.95 -15.71
CA ALA A 74 21.14 -11.11 -17.14
C ALA A 74 22.41 -11.90 -17.44
N THR A 75 23.54 -11.50 -16.82
CA THR A 75 24.84 -12.16 -17.00
C THR A 75 24.82 -13.61 -16.53
N ALA A 76 24.04 -13.91 -15.48
CA ALA A 76 23.87 -15.27 -14.97
C ALA A 76 22.91 -16.13 -15.83
N GLY A 77 22.32 -15.59 -16.90
CA GLY A 77 21.32 -16.28 -17.71
C GLY A 77 19.99 -16.52 -16.98
N LEU A 78 19.72 -15.74 -15.93
CA LEU A 78 18.51 -15.83 -15.12
C LEU A 78 17.46 -14.83 -15.60
N PRO A 79 16.16 -15.09 -15.33
CA PRO A 79 15.10 -14.13 -15.64
C PRO A 79 15.38 -12.76 -15.02
N ASN A 80 15.21 -11.72 -15.82
CA ASN A 80 15.32 -10.33 -15.41
C ASN A 80 14.16 -9.53 -16.02
N LEU A 81 14.04 -8.26 -15.64
CA LEU A 81 12.97 -7.37 -16.10
C LEU A 81 13.25 -6.73 -17.48
N ALA A 82 14.35 -7.09 -18.16
CA ALA A 82 14.79 -6.41 -19.38
C ALA A 82 13.93 -6.71 -20.63
N GLY A 83 12.89 -7.55 -20.52
CA GLY A 83 11.95 -7.88 -21.60
C GLY A 83 10.48 -7.58 -21.29
N THR A 84 10.18 -7.04 -20.11
CA THR A 84 8.84 -6.56 -19.74
C THR A 84 8.77 -5.06 -19.99
N THR A 85 8.67 -4.67 -21.25
CA THR A 85 8.13 -3.37 -21.63
C THR A 85 6.61 -3.48 -21.62
N GLU A 86 5.93 -2.62 -20.85
CA GLU A 86 4.52 -2.32 -21.10
C GLU A 86 4.31 -1.83 -22.55
#